data_AF-A0A3S4T0V9-F1
#
_entry.id   AF-A0A3S4T0V9-F1
#
_cell.length_a   1.000
_cell.length_b   1.000
_cell.length_c   1.000
_cell.angle_alpha   90.00
_cell.angle_beta   90.00
_cell.angle_gamma   90.00
#
_symmetry.space_group_name_H-M   'P 1'
#
loop_
_entity.id
_entity.type
_entity.pdbx_description
1 polymer ?
#
loop_
_entity_poly.entity_id
_entity_poly.type
_entity_poly.pdbx_seq_one_letter_code
_entity_poly.pdbx_strand_id
1 'polypeptide(L)' 'MTEAQRWTVKCQDPADGSGDVIVDLPPELLASLGLSVGDVLTTEVIDGAIVLTPKSNHSATP' A
#
# COMPACT_ATOMS: atom_id res chain seq x y z
N MET A 1 -18.52 -11.38 10.91
CA MET A 1 -17.13 -11.00 11.19
C MET A 1 -16.44 -10.91 9.85
N THR A 2 -15.99 -9.73 9.43
CA THR A 2 -15.24 -9.61 8.17
C THR A 2 -13.83 -10.08 8.46
N GLU A 3 -13.46 -11.22 7.91
CA GLU A 3 -12.10 -11.74 8.07
C GLU A 3 -11.13 -10.74 7.47
N ALA A 4 -10.07 -10.39 8.20
CA ALA A 4 -9.04 -9.52 7.67
C ALA A 4 -8.39 -10.21 6.48
N GLN A 5 -8.60 -9.65 5.29
CA GLN A 5 -8.03 -10.16 4.06
C GLN A 5 -6.51 -10.00 4.14
N ARG A 6 -5.79 -11.11 4.02
CA ARG A 6 -4.35 -11.20 4.23
C ARG A 6 -3.72 -11.75 2.96
N TRP A 7 -2.64 -11.11 2.53
CA TRP A 7 -1.87 -11.54 1.38
C TRP A 7 -0.43 -11.76 1.79
N THR A 8 0.20 -12.75 1.17
CA THR A 8 1.63 -12.97 1.27
C THR A 8 2.22 -12.74 -0.10
N VAL A 9 3.07 -11.73 -0.20
CA VAL A 9 3.72 -11.34 -1.46
C VAL A 9 5.22 -11.55 -1.33
N LYS A 10 5.90 -11.75 -2.46
CA LYS A 10 7.36 -11.83 -2.48
C LYS A 10 7.93 -10.42 -2.56
N CYS A 11 8.78 -10.10 -1.60
CA CYS A 11 9.64 -8.94 -1.65
C CYS A 11 10.52 -8.98 -2.91
N GLN A 12 10.53 -7.89 -3.67
CA GLN A 12 11.37 -7.72 -4.85
C GLN A 12 12.54 -6.81 -4.53
N ASP A 13 13.71 -7.16 -5.06
CA ASP A 13 14.90 -6.32 -4.99
C ASP A 13 14.76 -5.19 -6.04
N PRO A 14 14.89 -3.92 -5.65
CA PRO A 14 14.85 -2.79 -6.58
C PRO A 14 16.09 -2.73 -7.50
N ALA A 15 17.10 -3.59 -7.30
CA ALA A 15 18.36 -3.64 -8.04
C ALA A 15 19.15 -2.33 -8.08
N ASP A 16 18.83 -1.38 -7.20
CA ASP A 16 19.45 -0.05 -7.14
C ASP A 16 20.63 0.01 -6.14
N GLY A 17 20.87 -1.06 -5.39
CA GLY A 17 21.95 -1.13 -4.40
C GLY A 17 21.73 -0.27 -3.14
N SER A 18 20.58 0.41 -3.03
CA SER A 18 20.17 1.21 -1.88
C SER A 18 19.78 0.37 -0.64
N GLY A 19 19.44 -0.91 -0.85
CA GLY A 19 19.00 -1.80 0.22
C GLY A 19 17.51 -1.70 0.56
N ASP A 20 16.74 -1.01 -0.28
CA ASP A 20 15.28 -0.95 -0.18
C ASP A 20 14.62 -2.23 -0.71
N VAL A 21 13.32 -2.38 -0.47
CA VAL A 21 12.52 -3.52 -0.92
C VAL A 21 11.23 -3.04 -1.58
N ILE A 22 10.90 -3.64 -2.71
CA ILE A 22 9.63 -3.42 -3.40
C ILE A 22 8.64 -4.49 -2.93
N VAL A 23 7.48 -4.05 -2.46
CA VAL A 23 6.38 -4.93 -2.07
C VAL A 23 5.25 -4.68 -3.06
N ASP A 24 4.98 -5.66 -3.91
CA ASP A 24 3.87 -5.58 -4.86
C ASP A 24 2.53 -5.71 -4.12
N LEU A 25 1.66 -4.72 -4.29
CA LEU A 25 0.33 -4.75 -3.70
C LEU A 25 -0.66 -5.34 -4.72
N PRO A 26 -1.34 -6.45 -4.40
CA PRO A 26 -2.24 -7.09 -5.35
C PRO A 26 -3.33 -6.12 -5.82
N PRO A 27 -3.66 -6.11 -7.12
CA PRO A 27 -4.70 -5.22 -7.65
C PRO A 27 -6.07 -5.47 -7.00
N GLU A 28 -6.34 -6.71 -6.57
CA GLU A 28 -7.57 -7.08 -5.85
C GLU A 28 -7.64 -6.45 -4.44
N LEU A 29 -6.50 -6.31 -3.75
CA LEU A 29 -6.40 -5.60 -2.47
C LEU A 29 -6.69 -4.11 -2.70
N LEU A 30 -6.02 -3.50 -3.68
CA LEU A 30 -6.22 -2.09 -4.00
C LEU A 30 -7.69 -1.81 -4.38
N ALA A 31 -8.29 -2.64 -5.22
CA ALA A 31 -9.70 -2.53 -5.59
C ALA A 31 -10.64 -2.67 -4.40
N SER A 32 -10.36 -3.58 -3.46
CA SER A 32 -11.15 -3.74 -2.23
C SER A 32 -11.07 -2.53 -1.31
N LEU A 33 -9.97 -1.77 -1.38
CA LEU A 33 -9.76 -0.51 -0.67
C LEU A 33 -10.21 0.72 -1.47
N GLY A 34 -10.67 0.53 -2.72
CA GLY A 34 -11.03 1.63 -3.63
C GLY A 34 -9.84 2.45 -4.13
N LEU A 35 -8.63 1.88 -4.08
CA LEU A 35 -7.38 2.52 -4.49
C LEU A 35 -7.01 2.15 -5.93
N SER A 36 -6.39 3.08 -6.64
CA SER A 36 -5.86 2.90 -7.99
C SER A 36 -4.43 3.41 -8.12
N VAL A 37 -3.75 3.02 -9.20
CA VAL A 37 -2.42 3.56 -9.52
C VAL A 37 -2.53 5.08 -9.67
N GLY A 38 -1.71 5.82 -8.93
CA GLY A 38 -1.72 7.28 -8.89
C GLY A 38 -2.30 7.86 -7.58
N ASP A 39 -2.98 7.04 -6.77
CA ASP A 39 -3.36 7.45 -5.42
C ASP A 39 -2.13 7.68 -4.54
N VAL A 40 -2.25 8.66 -3.64
CA VAL A 40 -1.20 9.00 -2.68
C VAL A 40 -1.54 8.35 -1.35
N LEU A 41 -0.60 7.58 -0.82
CA LEU A 41 -0.69 6.92 0.47
C LEU A 41 0.34 7.55 1.42
N THR A 42 -0.02 7.68 2.69
CA THR A 42 0.94 7.95 3.76
C THR A 42 1.46 6.63 4.33
N THR A 43 2.77 6.55 4.49
CA THR A 43 3.46 5.38 5.05
C THR A 43 3.97 5.73 6.43
N GLU A 44 3.59 4.95 7.43
CA GLU A 44 4.01 5.12 8.82
C GLU A 44 4.49 3.77 9.38
N VAL A 45 5.41 3.80 10.35
CA VAL A 45 5.85 2.59 11.05
C VAL A 45 5.27 2.63 12.46
N ILE A 46 4.37 1.70 12.76
CA ILE A 46 3.67 1.61 14.04
C ILE A 46 3.84 0.18 14.57
N ASP A 47 4.42 0.05 15.77
CA ASP A 47 4.66 -1.25 16.42
C ASP A 47 5.46 -2.25 15.57
N GLY A 48 6.40 -1.74 14.75
CA GLY A 48 7.19 -2.57 13.83
C GLY A 48 6.44 -3.01 12.56
N ALA A 49 5.19 -2.59 12.39
CA ALA A 49 4.43 -2.77 11.16
C ALA A 49 4.45 -1.50 10.30
N ILE A 50 4.58 -1.66 8.99
CA ILE A 50 4.41 -0.56 8.03
C ILE A 50 2.91 -0.43 7.76
N VAL A 51 2.34 0.70 8.16
CA VAL A 51 0.94 1.05 7.97
C VAL A 51 0.83 2.02 6.80
N LEU A 52 0.06 1.62 5.79
CA LEU A 52 -0.26 2.44 4.63
C LEU A 52 -1.68 2.99 4.81
N THR A 53 -1.80 4.31 4.86
CA THR A 53 -3.11 4.99 5.00
C THR A 53 -3.37 5.80 3.74
N PRO A 54 -4.52 5.66 3.09
CA PRO A 54 -4.90 6.52 1.97
C PRO A 54 -4.89 7.98 2.39
N LYS A 55 -4.10 8.81 1.71
CA LYS A 55 -4.20 10.25 1.89
C LYS A 55 -5.46 10.65 1.15
N SER A 56 -6.55 10.91 1.87
CA SER A 56 -7.77 11.48 1.28
C SER A 56 -7.46 12.86 0.72
N ASN A 57 -6.89 12.93 -0.48
CA ASN A 57 -6.90 14.13 -1.29
C ASN A 57 -8.25 14.20 -2.00
N HIS A 58 -9.33 14.20 -1.21
CA HIS A 58 -10.64 14.60 -1.67
C HIS A 58 -10.61 16.13 -1.85
N SER A 59 -9.74 16.64 -2.73
CA SER A 59 -10.07 17.84 -3.48
C SER A 59 -11.21 17.42 -4.39
N ALA A 60 -12.42 17.42 -3.83
CA ALA A 60 -13.61 17.65 -4.61
C ALA A 60 -13.38 18.99 -5.31
N THR A 61 -12.84 18.95 -6.52
CA THR A 61 -12.88 20.09 -7.42
C THR A 61 -14.31 20.11 -7.96
N PRO A 62 -15.08 21.18 -7.67
CA PRO A 62 -16.46 21.33 -8.15
C PRO A 62 -16.54 21.48 -9.67
#